data_AF-K1SLM6-F1
#
_entry.id   AF-K1SLM6-F1
#
_cell.length_a   1.000
_cell.length_b   1.000
_cell.length_c   1.000
_cell.angle_alpha   90.00
_cell.angle_beta   90.00
_cell.angle_gamma   90.00
#
_symmetry.space_group_name_H-M   'P 1'
#
loop_
_entity.id
_entity.type
_entity.pdbx_description
1 polymer ?
#
loop_
_entity_poly.entity_id
_entity_poly.type
_entity_poly.pdbx_seq_one_letter_code
_entity_poly.pdbx_strand_id
1 'polypeptide(L)'
;MKKIIYAFIAVWMGITACTPSVENPTMVNRKPSIYPDYIGVTIPADIAPMNFNIKGDTVDVVDVVAKGSKGGELHVCGEWADFDVEDWYQLTEQNVGGSISFTVSTRKDGKWK
;
A
#
# COMPACT_ATOMS: atom_id res chain seq x y z
N MET A 1 23.67 4.25 -36.37
CA MET A 1 23.31 5.23 -35.31
C MET A 1 21.80 5.33 -35.10
N LYS A 2 21.00 5.76 -36.10
CA LYS A 2 19.52 5.85 -35.96
C LYS A 2 18.84 4.53 -35.56
N LYS A 3 19.27 3.39 -36.10
CA LYS A 3 18.74 2.04 -35.74
C LYS A 3 19.00 1.64 -34.28
N ILE A 4 20.12 2.08 -33.70
CA ILE A 4 20.47 1.82 -32.29
C ILE A 4 19.62 2.73 -31.39
N ILE A 5 19.38 3.97 -31.80
CA ILE A 5 18.49 4.91 -31.10
C ILE A 5 17.05 4.37 -31.07
N TYR A 6 16.55 3.82 -32.18
CA TYR A 6 15.21 3.20 -32.21
C TYR A 6 15.12 1.95 -31.32
N ALA A 7 16.20 1.18 -31.20
CA ALA A 7 16.24 0.03 -30.29
C ALA A 7 16.20 0.48 -28.81
N PHE A 8 16.88 1.55 -28.45
CA PHE A 8 16.83 2.11 -27.09
C PHE A 8 15.45 2.68 -26.73
N ILE A 9 14.76 3.34 -27.67
CA ILE A 9 13.40 3.86 -27.45
C ILE A 9 12.38 2.72 -27.29
N ALA A 10 12.53 1.63 -28.05
CA ALA A 10 11.66 0.45 -27.94
C ALA A 10 11.84 -0.30 -26.61
N VAL A 11 13.06 -0.35 -26.06
CA VAL A 11 13.33 -0.91 -24.73
C VAL A 11 12.76 -0.01 -23.62
N TRP A 12 12.73 1.31 -23.81
CA TRP A 12 12.16 2.26 -22.84
C TRP A 12 10.63 2.20 -22.72
N MET A 13 9.92 1.75 -23.75
CA MET A 13 8.46 1.56 -23.70
C MET A 13 8.02 0.25 -23.02
N GLY A 14 8.95 -0.66 -22.70
CA GLY A 14 8.65 -2.03 -22.29
C GLY A 14 8.39 -2.25 -20.79
N ILE A 15 8.44 -1.23 -19.94
CA ILE A 15 8.33 -1.38 -18.49
C ILE A 15 7.16 -0.56 -17.96
N THR A 16 5.94 -0.90 -18.38
CA THR A 16 4.76 -0.52 -17.59
C THR A 16 4.53 -1.63 -16.58
N ALA A 17 5.02 -1.43 -15.35
CA ALA A 17 4.61 -2.27 -14.24
C ALA A 17 3.14 -1.95 -13.97
N CYS A 18 2.22 -2.77 -14.48
CA CYS A 18 0.81 -2.67 -14.14
C CYS A 18 0.64 -3.11 -12.68
N THR A 19 0.66 -2.16 -11.76
CA THR A 19 0.19 -2.38 -10.39
C THR A 19 -1.31 -2.68 -10.45
N PRO A 20 -1.79 -3.82 -9.91
CA PRO A 20 -3.21 -4.10 -9.85
C PRO A 20 -3.95 -2.96 -9.13
N SER A 21 -4.93 -2.35 -9.78
CA SER A 21 -5.82 -1.40 -9.14
C SER A 21 -6.95 -2.13 -8.42
N VAL A 22 -7.36 -1.59 -7.27
CA VAL A 22 -8.57 -2.05 -6.58
C VAL A 22 -9.80 -1.68 -7.43
N GLU A 23 -10.51 -2.69 -7.90
CA GLU A 23 -11.69 -2.53 -8.78
C GLU A 23 -12.94 -3.05 -8.09
N ASN A 24 -13.95 -2.17 -7.93
CA ASN A 24 -15.26 -2.50 -7.34
C ASN A 24 -15.18 -3.33 -6.04
N PRO A 25 -14.45 -2.86 -5.01
CA PRO A 25 -14.28 -3.62 -3.77
C PRO A 25 -15.61 -3.82 -3.05
N THR A 26 -15.81 -5.01 -2.50
CA THR A 26 -16.95 -5.26 -1.62
C THR A 26 -16.64 -4.70 -0.24
N MET A 27 -17.16 -3.51 0.06
CA MET A 27 -16.99 -2.88 1.38
C MET A 27 -17.50 -3.79 2.48
N VAL A 28 -16.60 -4.17 3.40
CA VAL A 28 -16.97 -4.95 4.58
C VAL A 28 -17.36 -3.97 5.69
N ASN A 29 -18.61 -4.01 6.15
CA ASN A 29 -19.09 -3.14 7.23
C ASN A 29 -18.64 -3.62 8.63
N ARG A 30 -17.34 -3.89 8.78
CA ARG A 30 -16.68 -4.19 10.05
C ARG A 30 -15.21 -3.84 9.95
N LYS A 31 -14.60 -3.50 11.07
CA LYS A 31 -13.14 -3.34 11.13
C LYS A 31 -12.44 -4.68 10.88
N PRO A 32 -11.26 -4.69 10.24
CA PRO A 32 -10.51 -5.93 10.05
C PRO A 32 -10.08 -6.49 11.41
N SER A 33 -10.09 -7.80 11.55
CA SER A 33 -9.48 -8.47 12.71
C SER A 33 -7.97 -8.52 12.47
N ILE A 34 -7.21 -7.60 13.07
CA ILE A 34 -5.76 -7.52 12.93
C ILE A 34 -5.04 -7.94 14.21
N TYR A 35 -3.83 -8.48 14.06
CA TYR A 35 -2.92 -8.72 15.18
C TYR A 35 -1.50 -8.30 14.77
N PRO A 36 -0.78 -7.53 15.61
CA PRO A 36 -1.28 -6.86 16.83
C PRO A 36 -2.42 -5.86 16.52
N ASP A 37 -3.23 -5.55 17.54
CA ASP A 37 -4.38 -4.63 17.38
C ASP A 37 -3.92 -3.18 17.43
N TYR A 38 -3.61 -2.63 16.25
CA TYR A 38 -3.25 -1.22 16.08
C TYR A 38 -4.44 -0.31 15.74
N ILE A 39 -5.67 -0.78 15.93
CA ILE A 39 -6.86 0.03 15.64
C ILE A 39 -7.00 1.13 16.70
N GLY A 40 -6.92 2.39 16.26
CA GLY A 40 -7.21 3.55 17.11
C GLY A 40 -6.18 3.79 18.23
N VAL A 41 -4.97 3.26 18.06
CA VAL A 41 -3.86 3.52 19.00
C VAL A 41 -3.13 4.82 18.65
N THR A 42 -2.30 5.29 19.58
CA THR A 42 -1.29 6.32 19.30
C THR A 42 0.05 5.63 19.03
N ILE A 43 0.69 6.01 17.94
CA ILE A 43 2.04 5.55 17.56
C ILE A 43 3.03 6.71 17.65
N PRO A 44 4.30 6.47 18.01
CA PRO A 44 5.33 7.49 17.93
C PRO A 44 5.74 7.75 16.47
N ALA A 45 6.29 8.93 16.18
CA ALA A 45 6.66 9.33 14.82
C ALA A 45 7.82 8.48 14.25
N ASP A 46 8.68 7.95 15.10
CA ASP A 46 9.82 7.09 14.76
C ASP A 46 9.47 5.59 14.79
N ILE A 47 8.18 5.23 14.85
CA ILE A 47 7.76 3.83 14.80
C ILE A 47 8.19 3.19 13.48
N ALA A 48 8.67 1.94 13.54
CA ALA A 48 8.95 1.16 12.34
C ALA A 48 7.72 1.06 11.41
N PRO A 49 7.92 0.85 10.10
CA PRO A 49 6.84 0.73 9.14
C PRO A 49 5.76 -0.27 9.54
N MET A 50 4.51 0.18 9.45
CA MET A 50 3.34 -0.64 9.79
C MET A 50 2.91 -1.48 8.60
N ASN A 51 3.68 -2.54 8.33
CA ASN A 51 3.44 -3.46 7.24
C ASN A 51 2.21 -4.35 7.49
N PHE A 52 1.54 -4.77 6.41
CA PHE A 52 0.36 -5.64 6.49
C PHE A 52 0.61 -6.97 5.77
N ASN A 53 0.18 -8.04 6.41
CA ASN A 53 0.09 -9.37 5.81
C ASN A 53 -1.22 -10.02 6.22
N ILE A 54 -1.74 -10.93 5.39
CA ILE A 54 -2.97 -11.66 5.65
C ILE A 54 -2.64 -13.01 6.27
N LYS A 55 -3.20 -13.27 7.45
CA LYS A 55 -3.07 -14.55 8.14
C LYS A 55 -4.20 -15.49 7.73
N GLY A 56 -3.85 -16.71 7.30
CA GLY A 56 -4.82 -17.76 6.99
C GLY A 56 -4.96 -17.99 5.50
N ASP A 57 -6.14 -17.71 4.94
CA ASP A 57 -6.44 -17.91 3.52
C ASP A 57 -5.47 -17.15 2.61
N THR A 58 -4.95 -17.84 1.59
CA THR A 58 -4.15 -17.22 0.54
C THR A 58 -4.99 -16.19 -0.21
N VAL A 59 -4.47 -14.98 -0.32
CA VAL A 59 -5.00 -13.90 -1.18
C VAL A 59 -4.05 -13.70 -2.35
N ASP A 60 -4.58 -13.25 -3.48
CA ASP A 60 -3.80 -12.99 -4.69
C ASP A 60 -2.96 -11.71 -4.53
N VAL A 61 -3.53 -10.70 -3.86
CA VAL A 61 -2.95 -9.37 -3.69
C VAL A 61 -3.43 -8.73 -2.39
N VAL A 62 -2.53 -8.06 -1.71
CA VAL A 62 -2.77 -7.12 -0.60
C VAL A 62 -2.51 -5.71 -1.13
N ASP A 63 -3.49 -4.83 -0.94
CA ASP A 63 -3.43 -3.42 -1.32
C ASP A 63 -3.70 -2.57 -0.07
N VAL A 64 -2.77 -1.65 0.26
CA VAL A 64 -2.88 -0.79 1.43
C VAL A 64 -2.57 0.64 1.08
N VAL A 65 -3.49 1.54 1.45
CA VAL A 65 -3.30 2.98 1.40
C VAL A 65 -3.23 3.54 2.82
N ALA A 66 -2.13 4.19 3.16
CA ALA A 66 -1.95 4.93 4.40
C ALA A 66 -2.06 6.43 4.13
N LYS A 67 -3.03 7.11 4.74
CA LYS A 67 -3.32 8.52 4.48
C LYS A 67 -3.26 9.36 5.74
N GLY A 68 -2.44 10.40 5.71
CA GLY A 68 -2.28 11.35 6.81
C GLY A 68 -3.35 12.43 6.83
N SER A 69 -3.90 12.71 8.01
CA SER A 69 -4.85 13.83 8.24
C SER A 69 -4.26 15.22 7.99
N LYS A 70 -2.93 15.36 8.10
CA LYS A 70 -2.18 16.59 7.84
C LYS A 70 -1.50 16.57 6.47
N GLY A 71 -1.85 15.60 5.62
CA GLY A 71 -1.28 15.37 4.30
C GLY A 71 -0.36 14.14 4.24
N GLY A 72 0.07 13.83 3.02
CA GLY A 72 0.83 12.62 2.71
C GLY A 72 -0.08 11.41 2.48
N GLU A 73 0.31 10.57 1.53
CA GLU A 73 -0.34 9.31 1.21
C GLU A 73 0.70 8.32 0.70
N LEU A 74 0.69 7.10 1.23
CA LEU A 74 1.51 6.00 0.77
C LEU A 74 0.60 4.89 0.26
N HIS A 75 0.95 4.29 -0.87
CA HIS A 75 0.21 3.21 -1.49
C HIS A 75 1.14 2.05 -1.80
N VAL A 76 0.83 0.88 -1.27
CA VAL A 76 1.57 -0.36 -1.50
C VAL A 76 0.60 -1.44 -1.98
N CYS A 77 0.99 -2.17 -3.01
CA CYS A 77 0.21 -3.25 -3.60
C CYS A 77 1.15 -4.41 -3.98
N GLY A 78 0.90 -5.60 -3.44
CA GLY A 78 1.78 -6.75 -3.60
C GLY A 78 1.30 -8.00 -2.88
N GLU A 79 2.20 -8.96 -2.64
CA GLU A 79 1.91 -10.17 -1.85
C GLU A 79 1.66 -9.82 -0.37
N TRP A 80 2.36 -8.80 0.12
CA TRP A 80 2.16 -8.13 1.40
C TRP A 80 2.36 -6.63 1.21
N ALA A 81 1.89 -5.82 2.15
CA ALA A 81 2.16 -4.39 2.15
C ALA A 81 3.45 -4.11 2.94
N ASP A 82 4.51 -3.75 2.22
CA ASP A 82 5.79 -3.31 2.74
C ASP A 82 6.00 -1.82 2.40
N PHE A 83 5.94 -0.96 3.41
CA PHE A 83 6.15 0.47 3.20
C PHE A 83 7.65 0.78 3.16
N ASP A 84 8.07 1.61 2.20
CA ASP A 84 9.41 2.16 2.22
C ASP A 84 9.66 2.92 3.54
N VAL A 85 10.82 2.68 4.13
CA VAL A 85 11.15 3.17 5.48
C VAL A 85 11.25 4.70 5.50
N GLU A 86 11.84 5.30 4.46
CA GLU A 86 12.04 6.74 4.39
C GLU A 86 10.71 7.46 4.18
N ASP A 87 9.91 6.96 3.23
CA ASP A 87 8.57 7.46 2.95
C ASP A 87 7.64 7.34 4.17
N TRP A 88 7.73 6.21 4.88
CA TRP A 88 6.97 5.97 6.11
C TRP A 88 7.32 6.99 7.20
N TYR A 89 8.60 7.22 7.46
CA TYR A 89 9.02 8.21 8.45
C TYR A 89 8.63 9.64 8.07
N GLN A 90 8.66 9.97 6.77
CA GLN A 90 8.15 11.26 6.32
C GLN A 90 6.65 11.41 6.59
N LEU A 91 5.86 10.36 6.34
CA LEU A 91 4.42 10.36 6.59
C LEU A 91 4.12 10.52 8.09
N THR A 92 4.79 9.77 8.96
CA THR A 92 4.55 9.81 10.41
C THR A 92 4.97 11.13 11.04
N GLU A 93 6.13 11.67 10.66
CA GLU A 93 6.62 12.97 11.14
C GLU A 93 5.67 14.11 10.72
N GLN A 94 5.23 14.14 9.46
CA GLN A 94 4.27 15.13 8.98
C GLN A 94 2.94 15.08 9.75
N ASN A 95 2.57 13.92 10.30
CA ASN A 95 1.29 13.69 10.95
C ASN A 95 1.36 13.64 12.48
N VAL A 96 2.46 14.08 13.12
CA VAL A 96 2.53 14.23 14.59
C VAL A 96 1.37 15.09 15.10
N GLY A 97 0.63 14.58 16.10
CA GLY A 97 -0.57 15.23 16.64
C GLY A 97 -1.78 15.23 15.69
N GLY A 98 -1.73 14.44 14.61
CA GLY A 98 -2.86 14.12 13.74
C GLY A 98 -3.20 12.62 13.82
N SER A 99 -3.81 12.11 12.75
CA SER A 99 -4.11 10.69 12.57
C SER A 99 -3.65 10.19 11.20
N ILE A 100 -3.27 8.91 11.14
CA ILE A 100 -3.08 8.18 9.88
C ILE A 100 -4.21 7.16 9.76
N SER A 101 -4.93 7.18 8.64
CA SER A 101 -5.98 6.22 8.32
C SER A 101 -5.45 5.19 7.32
N PHE A 102 -5.76 3.93 7.56
CA PHE A 102 -5.41 2.83 6.68
C PHE A 102 -6.66 2.30 5.98
N THR A 103 -6.58 2.19 4.66
CA THR A 103 -7.51 1.41 3.85
C THR A 103 -6.79 0.16 3.42
N VAL A 104 -7.28 -1.01 3.82
CA VAL A 104 -6.72 -2.32 3.48
C VAL A 104 -7.72 -3.04 2.60
N SER A 105 -7.30 -3.40 1.39
CA SER A 105 -8.07 -4.20 0.44
C SER A 105 -7.31 -5.50 0.14
N THR A 106 -8.05 -6.56 -0.12
CA THR A 106 -7.48 -7.86 -0.53
C THR A 106 -8.17 -8.36 -1.78
N ARG A 107 -7.41 -9.00 -2.67
CA ARG A 107 -7.97 -9.71 -3.83
C ARG A 107 -7.89 -11.21 -3.59
N LYS A 108 -9.01 -11.90 -3.75
CA LYS A 108 -9.06 -13.37 -3.74
C LYS A 108 -9.94 -13.86 -4.87
N ASP A 109 -9.43 -14.80 -5.66
CA ASP A 109 -10.12 -15.34 -6.84
C ASP A 109 -10.59 -14.23 -7.79
N GLY A 110 -9.74 -13.21 -7.97
CA GLY A 110 -10.02 -12.04 -8.81
C GLY A 110 -11.04 -11.04 -8.25
N LYS A 111 -11.52 -11.21 -7.01
CA LYS A 111 -12.50 -10.31 -6.37
C LYS A 111 -11.87 -9.51 -5.25
N TRP A 112 -12.07 -8.20 -5.27
CA TRP A 112 -11.61 -7.27 -4.24
C TRP A 112 -12.59 -7.17 -3.06
N LYS A 113 -12.05 -7.10 -1.84
CA LYS A 113 -12.78 -6.88 -0.59
C LYS A 113 -12.00 -5.96 0.33
#